data_AF-A0A949JCL5-F1
#
_entry.id   AF-A0A949JCL5-F1
#
_cell.length_a   1.000
_cell.length_b   1.000
_cell.length_c   1.000
_cell.angle_alpha   90.00
_cell.angle_beta   90.00
_cell.angle_gamma   90.00
#
_symmetry.space_group_name_H-M   'P 1'
#
loop_
_entity.id
_entity.type
_entity.pdbx_description
1 polymer ?
#
loop_
_entity_poly.entity_id
_entity_poly.type
_entity_poly.pdbx_seq_one_letter_code
_entity_poly.pdbx_strand_id
1 'polypeptide(L)'
;FLSSTGFIFIPVLSMLYSKGQLSEMKKTYSIITKWTFSVTLPLFLIIFIFSKEILTLLFGAEYEGASVALKILSSGYMFHVLTGPIGQNLVIFARPRLIVINNSIGLILNVVLNSFLIPLYGMNGAAFATASTFILINILALIQVYRISHMHPFSLTYVKPLMMSLILFIGFYTVFRHVTVSYWVLPLLFLFFSILYILILFATRSFDREDIMLIATLEKRTGLHFGWLRRLMERFL
;
A
#
# COMPACT_ATOMS: atom_id res chain seq x y z
N PHE A 1 2.97 -6.14 -4.34
CA PHE A 1 1.50 -6.02 -4.42
C PHE A 1 1.03 -5.04 -5.47
N LEU A 2 1.44 -3.77 -5.45
CA LEU A 2 0.94 -2.75 -6.39
C LEU A 2 1.14 -3.12 -7.88
N SER A 3 2.29 -3.69 -8.25
CA SER A 3 2.53 -4.15 -9.62
C SER A 3 1.61 -5.30 -10.02
N SER A 4 1.35 -6.24 -9.10
CA SER A 4 0.47 -7.39 -9.31
C SER A 4 -1.00 -6.97 -9.44
N THR A 5 -1.46 -6.02 -8.62
CA THR A 5 -2.81 -5.46 -8.74
C THR A 5 -2.96 -4.68 -10.05
N GLY A 6 -1.91 -3.99 -10.50
CA GLY A 6 -1.85 -3.37 -11.83
C GLY A 6 -2.22 -4.34 -12.96
N PHE A 7 -1.65 -5.54 -13.01
CA PHE A 7 -1.96 -6.51 -14.08
C PHE A 7 -3.44 -6.91 -14.16
N ILE A 8 -4.10 -7.04 -13.01
CA ILE A 8 -5.50 -7.46 -12.95
C ILE A 8 -6.44 -6.28 -13.25
N PHE A 9 -6.12 -5.11 -12.74
CA PHE A 9 -7.06 -3.99 -12.69
C PHE A 9 -6.90 -2.95 -13.77
N ILE A 10 -5.70 -2.80 -14.36
CA ILE A 10 -5.49 -1.89 -15.50
C ILE A 10 -6.49 -2.18 -16.63
N PRO A 11 -6.71 -3.43 -17.08
CA PRO A 11 -7.66 -3.70 -18.16
C PRO A 11 -9.10 -3.29 -17.82
N VAL A 12 -9.50 -3.41 -16.56
CA VAL A 12 -10.84 -3.01 -16.09
C VAL A 12 -10.98 -1.50 -16.10
N LEU A 13 -9.98 -0.78 -15.56
CA LEU A 13 -9.98 0.69 -15.55
C LEU A 13 -9.91 1.27 -16.97
N SER A 14 -9.10 0.69 -17.86
CA SER A 14 -9.05 1.07 -19.28
C SER A 14 -10.39 0.87 -19.99
N MET A 15 -11.08 -0.24 -19.74
CA MET A 15 -12.40 -0.52 -20.33
C MET A 15 -13.47 0.46 -19.84
N LEU A 16 -13.47 0.79 -18.54
CA LEU A 16 -14.41 1.77 -17.97
C LEU A 16 -14.14 3.17 -18.55
N TYR A 17 -12.86 3.53 -18.71
CA TYR A 17 -12.46 4.80 -19.33
C TYR A 17 -12.89 4.88 -20.80
N SER A 18 -12.67 3.83 -21.60
CA SER A 18 -13.07 3.81 -23.01
C SER A 18 -14.59 3.88 -23.21
N LYS A 19 -15.37 3.43 -22.22
CA LYS A 19 -16.84 3.51 -22.20
C LYS A 19 -17.37 4.83 -21.63
N GLY A 20 -16.49 5.76 -21.22
CA GLY A 20 -16.89 7.03 -20.58
C GLY A 20 -17.47 6.87 -19.17
N GLN A 21 -17.33 5.70 -18.54
CA GLN A 21 -17.92 5.39 -17.24
C GLN A 21 -17.00 5.85 -16.09
N LEU A 22 -16.78 7.16 -15.98
CA LEU A 22 -15.84 7.75 -15.01
C LEU A 22 -16.26 7.53 -13.54
N SER A 23 -17.56 7.50 -13.25
CA SER A 23 -18.08 7.22 -11.90
C SER A 23 -17.66 5.81 -11.43
N GLU A 24 -17.87 4.80 -12.28
CA GLU A 24 -17.51 3.41 -12.00
C GLU A 24 -15.99 3.23 -11.97
N MET A 25 -15.25 3.97 -12.80
CA MET A 25 -13.79 4.02 -12.72
C MET A 25 -13.32 4.57 -11.37
N LYS A 26 -13.94 5.65 -10.85
CA LYS A 26 -13.65 6.23 -9.53
C LYS A 26 -13.86 5.21 -8.40
N LYS A 27 -15.01 4.52 -8.41
CA LYS A 27 -15.31 3.45 -7.45
C LYS A 27 -14.26 2.34 -7.52
N THR A 28 -14.03 1.82 -8.72
CA THR A 28 -13.05 0.73 -8.95
C THR A 28 -11.66 1.12 -8.47
N TYR A 29 -11.19 2.33 -8.79
CA TYR A 29 -9.90 2.85 -8.34
C TYR A 29 -9.79 2.93 -6.81
N SER A 30 -10.84 3.42 -6.13
CA SER A 30 -10.88 3.48 -4.67
C SER A 30 -10.82 2.08 -4.06
N ILE A 31 -11.59 1.13 -4.58
CA ILE A 31 -11.60 -0.23 -4.04
C ILE A 31 -10.25 -0.93 -4.23
N ILE A 32 -9.63 -0.82 -5.41
CA ILE A 32 -8.32 -1.41 -5.67
C ILE A 32 -7.28 -0.87 -4.70
N THR A 33 -7.30 0.44 -4.50
CA THR A 33 -6.33 1.10 -3.65
C THR A 33 -6.57 0.72 -2.17
N LYS A 34 -7.83 0.53 -1.75
CA LYS A 34 -8.22 0.07 -0.41
C LYS A 34 -7.65 -1.32 -0.15
N TRP A 35 -7.89 -2.27 -1.07
CA TRP A 35 -7.38 -3.63 -0.94
C TRP A 35 -5.87 -3.71 -1.00
N THR A 36 -5.24 -2.92 -1.88
CA THR A 36 -3.78 -2.88 -1.96
C THR A 36 -3.19 -2.37 -0.64
N PHE A 37 -3.76 -1.31 -0.06
CA PHE A 37 -3.37 -0.80 1.25
C PHE A 37 -3.59 -1.85 2.35
N SER A 38 -4.78 -2.43 2.43
CA SER A 38 -5.14 -3.43 3.43
C SER A 38 -4.23 -4.65 3.41
N VAL A 39 -3.90 -5.18 2.23
CA VAL A 39 -3.01 -6.35 2.11
C VAL A 39 -1.56 -5.99 2.42
N THR A 40 -1.12 -4.78 2.08
CA THR A 40 0.28 -4.36 2.33
C THR A 40 0.54 -4.02 3.79
N LEU A 41 -0.48 -3.54 4.51
CA LEU A 41 -0.35 -3.07 5.87
C LEU A 41 0.22 -4.14 6.84
N PRO A 42 -0.30 -5.38 6.94
CA PRO A 42 0.30 -6.43 7.77
C PRO A 42 1.80 -6.58 7.60
N LEU A 43 2.24 -6.60 6.34
CA LEU A 43 3.65 -6.72 6.00
C LEU A 43 4.43 -5.50 6.45
N PHE A 44 3.91 -4.29 6.20
CA PHE A 44 4.52 -3.05 6.67
C PHE A 44 4.69 -3.03 8.19
N LEU A 45 3.67 -3.45 8.94
CA LEU A 45 3.70 -3.42 10.40
C LEU A 45 4.76 -4.36 10.99
N ILE A 46 4.87 -5.57 10.46
CA ILE A 46 5.92 -6.50 10.86
C ILE A 46 7.31 -5.93 10.51
N ILE A 47 7.48 -5.37 9.31
CA ILE A 47 8.74 -4.73 8.90
C ILE A 47 9.10 -3.54 9.78
N PHE A 48 8.13 -2.71 10.14
CA PHE A 48 8.36 -1.48 10.88
C PHE A 48 8.66 -1.75 12.36
N ILE A 49 7.91 -2.64 13.00
CA ILE A 49 8.07 -2.97 14.43
C ILE A 49 9.33 -3.82 14.62
N PHE A 50 9.49 -4.89 13.82
CA PHE A 50 10.55 -5.88 13.97
C PHE A 50 11.71 -5.69 12.98
N SER A 51 11.96 -4.45 12.56
CA SER A 51 13.01 -4.12 11.58
C SER A 51 14.39 -4.69 11.92
N LYS A 52 14.75 -4.73 13.20
CA LYS A 52 16.04 -5.24 13.68
C LYS A 52 16.11 -6.75 13.51
N GLU A 53 15.10 -7.44 14.01
CA GLU A 53 14.98 -8.90 13.97
C GLU A 53 14.89 -9.40 12.53
N ILE A 54 14.22 -8.66 11.64
CA ILE A 54 14.14 -8.97 10.21
C ILE A 54 15.51 -8.82 9.54
N LEU A 55 16.23 -7.75 9.82
CA LEU A 55 17.58 -7.56 9.28
C LEU A 55 18.52 -8.65 9.78
N THR A 56 18.45 -9.00 11.06
CA THR A 56 19.24 -10.08 11.65
C THR A 56 18.88 -11.45 11.06
N LEU A 57 17.59 -11.73 10.84
CA LEU A 57 17.12 -12.99 10.24
C LEU A 57 17.63 -13.17 8.81
N LEU A 58 17.58 -12.10 8.01
CA LEU A 58 17.85 -12.17 6.57
C LEU A 58 19.32 -11.95 6.21
N PHE A 59 20.00 -11.09 6.97
CA PHE A 59 21.34 -10.61 6.63
C PHE A 59 22.36 -10.79 7.76
N GLY A 60 21.93 -11.13 8.98
CA GLY A 60 22.81 -11.30 10.14
C GLY A 60 22.88 -10.06 11.05
N ALA A 61 23.43 -10.24 12.25
CA ALA A 61 23.41 -9.25 13.32
C ALA A 61 24.17 -7.95 12.98
N GLU A 62 25.16 -8.02 12.10
CA GLU A 62 25.92 -6.86 11.61
C GLU A 62 25.05 -5.82 10.87
N TYR A 63 23.88 -6.23 10.36
CA TYR A 63 22.95 -5.34 9.66
C TYR A 63 21.90 -4.70 10.56
N GLU A 64 21.86 -5.01 11.86
CA GLU A 64 20.88 -4.44 12.80
C GLU A 64 20.91 -2.89 12.81
N GLY A 65 22.09 -2.32 12.59
CA GLY A 65 22.29 -0.86 12.48
C GLY A 65 21.48 -0.20 11.36
N ALA A 66 21.03 -0.96 10.36
CA ALA A 66 20.17 -0.48 9.27
C ALA A 66 18.67 -0.41 9.61
N SER A 67 18.28 -0.77 10.85
CA SER A 67 16.88 -0.81 11.27
C SER A 67 16.14 0.52 11.07
N VAL A 68 16.81 1.66 11.35
CA VAL A 68 16.22 2.99 11.17
C VAL A 68 15.96 3.29 9.69
N ALA A 69 16.94 3.02 8.82
CA ALA A 69 16.80 3.17 7.37
C ALA A 69 15.64 2.31 6.82
N LEU A 70 15.51 1.06 7.28
CA LEU A 70 14.42 0.17 6.90
C LEU A 70 13.05 0.73 7.33
N LYS A 71 12.92 1.27 8.55
CA LYS A 71 11.68 1.92 9.02
C LYS A 71 11.30 3.14 8.17
N ILE A 72 12.29 3.97 7.79
CA ILE A 72 12.05 5.15 6.97
C ILE A 72 11.58 4.75 5.57
N LEU A 73 12.29 3.82 4.93
CA LEU A 73 11.96 3.33 3.59
C LEU A 73 10.60 2.65 3.54
N SER A 74 10.31 1.77 4.50
CA SER A 74 9.02 1.08 4.57
C SER A 74 7.86 2.07 4.75
N SER A 75 8.06 3.15 5.53
CA SER A 75 7.07 4.21 5.69
C SER A 75 6.84 5.00 4.41
N GLY A 76 7.91 5.37 3.70
CA GLY A 76 7.82 6.03 2.39
C GLY A 76 7.10 5.16 1.36
N TYR A 77 7.37 3.85 1.35
CA TYR A 77 6.68 2.91 0.49
C TYR A 77 5.20 2.73 0.88
N MET A 78 4.89 2.76 2.17
CA MET A 78 3.49 2.73 2.64
C MET A 78 2.70 3.93 2.12
N PHE A 79 3.31 5.11 2.06
CA PHE A 79 2.72 6.30 1.42
C PHE A 79 2.46 6.09 -0.08
N HIS A 80 3.39 5.46 -0.79
CA HIS A 80 3.16 5.13 -2.20
C HIS A 80 1.94 4.21 -2.36
N VAL A 81 1.81 3.19 -1.53
CA VAL A 81 0.68 2.26 -1.55
C VAL A 81 -0.65 2.93 -1.18
N LEU A 82 -0.65 3.91 -0.26
CA LEU A 82 -1.83 4.71 0.08
C LEU A 82 -2.44 5.43 -1.12
N THR A 83 -1.62 5.82 -2.10
CA THR A 83 -2.09 6.48 -3.32
C THR A 83 -2.52 5.52 -4.42
N GLY A 84 -2.25 4.22 -4.29
CA GLY A 84 -2.71 3.21 -5.23
C GLY A 84 -1.99 3.22 -6.58
N PRO A 85 -2.58 2.63 -7.62
CA PRO A 85 -1.96 2.53 -8.94
C PRO A 85 -2.08 3.86 -9.71
N ILE A 86 -1.57 4.93 -9.12
CA ILE A 86 -1.80 6.29 -9.59
C ILE A 86 -1.04 6.61 -10.88
N GLY A 87 0.14 6.01 -11.05
CA GLY A 87 0.90 6.08 -12.31
C GLY A 87 0.15 5.42 -13.45
N GLN A 88 -0.52 4.28 -13.20
CA GLN A 88 -1.32 3.60 -14.21
C GLN A 88 -2.51 4.45 -14.68
N ASN A 89 -3.14 5.22 -13.79
CA ASN A 89 -4.21 6.14 -14.18
C ASN A 89 -3.71 7.19 -15.19
N LEU A 90 -2.51 7.74 -15.01
CA LEU A 90 -1.91 8.67 -15.97
C LEU A 90 -1.65 8.02 -17.33
N VAL A 91 -1.30 6.73 -17.37
CA VAL A 91 -1.18 5.97 -18.62
C VAL A 91 -2.55 5.81 -19.27
N ILE A 92 -3.57 5.42 -18.51
CA ILE A 92 -4.95 5.23 -19.00
C ILE A 92 -5.52 6.53 -19.59
N PHE A 93 -5.22 7.68 -18.98
CA PHE A 93 -5.62 8.99 -19.48
C PHE A 93 -4.78 9.51 -20.65
N ALA A 94 -3.92 8.67 -21.25
CA ALA A 94 -3.02 9.04 -22.34
C ALA A 94 -2.05 10.19 -21.98
N ARG A 95 -1.60 10.26 -20.72
CA ARG A 95 -0.64 11.27 -20.20
C ARG A 95 0.65 10.67 -19.61
N PRO A 96 1.32 9.67 -20.24
CA PRO A 96 2.56 9.11 -19.71
C PRO A 96 3.71 10.13 -19.61
N ARG A 97 3.68 11.21 -20.40
CA ARG A 97 4.64 12.31 -20.29
C ARG A 97 4.67 12.94 -18.89
N LEU A 98 3.54 12.96 -18.18
CA LEU A 98 3.48 13.45 -16.80
C LEU A 98 4.26 12.56 -15.84
N ILE A 99 4.30 11.24 -16.09
CA ILE A 99 5.09 10.29 -15.30
C ILE A 99 6.59 10.61 -15.47
N VAL A 100 7.02 10.85 -16.71
CA VAL A 100 8.42 11.24 -17.00
C VAL A 100 8.77 12.54 -16.28
N ILE A 101 7.92 13.56 -16.38
CA ILE A 101 8.14 14.84 -15.68
C ILE A 101 8.24 14.64 -14.16
N ASN A 102 7.32 13.88 -13.55
CA ASN A 102 7.35 13.62 -12.11
C ASN A 102 8.61 12.88 -11.69
N ASN A 103 9.03 11.87 -12.46
CA ASN A 103 10.25 11.11 -12.19
C ASN A 103 11.51 11.97 -12.37
N SER A 104 11.54 12.88 -13.35
CA SER A 104 12.66 13.82 -13.52
C SER A 104 12.76 14.79 -12.35
N ILE A 105 11.63 15.35 -11.89
CA ILE A 105 11.59 16.20 -10.70
C ILE A 105 12.05 15.40 -9.47
N GLY A 106 11.54 14.17 -9.32
CA GLY A 106 11.92 13.27 -8.25
C GLY A 106 13.40 12.93 -8.26
N LEU A 107 14.00 12.68 -9.43
CA LEU A 107 15.43 12.43 -9.58
C LEU A 107 16.25 13.63 -9.10
N ILE A 108 15.89 14.84 -9.54
CA ILE A 108 16.59 16.06 -9.11
C ILE A 108 16.49 16.22 -7.59
N LEU A 109 15.28 16.09 -7.02
CA LEU A 109 15.10 16.14 -5.58
C LEU A 109 15.95 15.08 -4.87
N ASN A 110 15.96 13.85 -5.39
CA ASN A 110 16.67 12.75 -4.79
C ASN A 110 18.19 13.01 -4.74
N VAL A 111 18.77 13.47 -5.85
CA VAL A 111 20.20 13.82 -5.92
C VAL A 111 20.53 14.95 -4.96
N VAL A 112 19.71 16.01 -4.92
CA VAL A 112 19.88 17.14 -4.01
C VAL A 112 19.82 16.67 -2.55
N LEU A 113 18.76 15.96 -2.17
CA LEU A 113 18.59 15.45 -0.81
C LEU A 113 19.70 14.49 -0.41
N ASN A 114 20.13 13.59 -1.30
CA ASN A 114 21.25 12.68 -1.00
C ASN A 114 22.55 13.44 -0.77
N SER A 115 22.84 14.46 -1.59
CA SER A 115 24.06 15.26 -1.47
C SER A 115 24.15 16.00 -0.12
N PHE A 116 23.01 16.38 0.46
CA PHE A 116 22.97 17.04 1.77
C PHE A 116 22.79 16.07 2.96
N LEU A 117 21.92 15.06 2.83
CA LEU A 117 21.53 14.20 3.94
C LEU A 117 22.50 13.05 4.18
N ILE A 118 23.18 12.53 3.15
CA ILE A 118 24.15 11.44 3.34
C ILE A 118 25.35 11.91 4.19
N PRO A 119 25.97 13.08 3.94
CA PRO A 119 27.07 13.54 4.79
C PRO A 119 26.66 13.76 6.26
N LEU A 120 25.41 14.15 6.51
CA LEU A 120 24.90 14.46 7.85
C LEU A 120 24.37 13.23 8.61
N TYR A 121 23.73 12.30 7.91
CA TYR A 121 22.95 11.20 8.52
C TYR A 121 23.33 9.81 7.97
N GLY A 122 24.35 9.73 7.11
CA GLY A 122 24.80 8.49 6.48
C GLY A 122 23.68 7.76 5.73
N MET A 123 23.57 6.46 5.97
CA MET A 123 22.54 5.59 5.37
C MET A 123 21.11 6.04 5.69
N ASN A 124 20.86 6.57 6.90
CA ASN A 124 19.53 7.08 7.26
C ASN A 124 19.17 8.31 6.42
N GLY A 125 20.17 9.12 6.07
CA GLY A 125 20.00 10.24 5.14
C GLY A 125 19.56 9.81 3.75
N ALA A 126 20.19 8.75 3.21
CA ALA A 126 19.79 8.17 1.93
C ALA A 126 18.36 7.61 1.96
N ALA A 127 17.97 6.97 3.07
CA ALA A 127 16.61 6.49 3.28
C ALA A 127 15.58 7.63 3.28
N PHE A 128 15.87 8.74 3.99
CA PHE A 128 15.01 9.92 4.00
C PHE A 128 14.90 10.59 2.63
N ALA A 129 16.00 10.73 1.91
CA ALA A 129 16.00 11.28 0.56
C ALA A 129 15.07 10.48 -0.37
N THR A 130 15.18 9.15 -0.31
CA THR A 130 14.38 8.22 -1.11
C THR A 130 12.90 8.25 -0.72
N ALA A 131 12.59 8.16 0.58
CA ALA A 131 11.20 8.21 1.06
C ALA A 131 10.52 9.53 0.68
N SER A 132 11.21 10.66 0.86
CA SER A 132 10.71 11.99 0.50
C SER A 132 10.46 12.12 -1.01
N THR A 133 11.35 11.54 -1.82
CA THR A 133 11.21 11.51 -3.28
C THR A 133 9.95 10.74 -3.69
N PHE A 134 9.73 9.55 -3.13
CA PHE A 134 8.52 8.79 -3.41
C PHE A 134 7.26 9.55 -3.00
N ILE A 135 7.26 10.19 -1.82
CA ILE A 135 6.13 11.00 -1.36
C ILE A 135 5.83 12.12 -2.36
N LEU A 136 6.85 12.87 -2.79
CA LEU A 136 6.67 13.95 -3.77
C LEU A 136 6.09 13.44 -5.10
N ILE A 137 6.68 12.39 -5.68
CA ILE A 137 6.22 11.84 -6.97
C ILE A 137 4.74 11.43 -6.88
N ASN A 138 4.34 10.79 -5.79
CA ASN A 138 2.96 10.36 -5.58
C ASN A 138 2.00 11.53 -5.37
N ILE A 139 2.41 12.57 -4.64
CA ILE A 139 1.62 13.80 -4.48
C ILE A 139 1.41 14.49 -5.83
N LEU A 140 2.46 14.64 -6.64
CA LEU A 140 2.37 15.25 -7.97
C LEU A 140 1.41 14.45 -8.87
N ALA A 141 1.55 13.12 -8.90
CA ALA A 141 0.65 12.26 -9.66
C ALA A 141 -0.80 12.37 -9.17
N LEU A 142 -1.03 12.46 -7.86
CA LEU A 142 -2.35 12.62 -7.26
C LEU A 142 -3.01 13.93 -7.69
N ILE A 143 -2.27 15.04 -7.63
CA ILE A 143 -2.75 16.35 -8.08
C ILE A 143 -3.11 16.30 -9.57
N GLN A 144 -2.27 15.67 -10.40
CA GLN A 144 -2.50 15.55 -11.85
C GLN A 144 -3.72 14.70 -12.17
N VAL A 145 -3.86 13.52 -11.55
CA VAL A 145 -5.03 12.64 -11.71
C VAL A 145 -6.31 13.35 -11.28
N TYR A 146 -6.28 14.06 -10.16
CA TYR A 146 -7.41 14.84 -9.67
C TYR A 146 -7.80 15.96 -10.65
N ARG A 147 -6.83 16.69 -11.21
CA ARG A 147 -7.11 17.75 -12.20
C ARG A 147 -7.70 17.22 -13.51
N ILE A 148 -7.36 15.99 -13.91
CA ILE A 148 -7.83 15.40 -15.18
C ILE A 148 -9.24 14.80 -15.02
N SER A 149 -9.52 14.16 -13.88
CA SER A 149 -10.68 13.27 -13.73
C SER A 149 -11.54 13.53 -12.48
N HIS A 150 -11.11 14.44 -11.60
CA HIS A 150 -11.69 14.65 -10.26
C HIS A 150 -11.77 13.36 -9.41
N MET A 151 -10.93 12.38 -9.74
CA MET A 151 -10.78 11.14 -9.00
C MET A 151 -9.74 11.31 -7.88
N HIS A 152 -10.04 10.75 -6.72
CA HIS A 152 -9.12 10.57 -5.61
C HIS A 152 -9.38 9.19 -5.00
N PRO A 153 -8.35 8.54 -4.43
CA PRO A 153 -8.50 7.20 -3.87
C PRO A 153 -9.26 7.21 -2.54
N PHE A 154 -9.20 8.32 -1.79
CA PHE A 154 -9.74 8.45 -0.44
C PHE A 154 -11.28 8.58 -0.44
N SER A 155 -11.99 7.46 -0.27
CA SER A 155 -13.43 7.44 -0.01
C SER A 155 -13.70 7.28 1.48
N LEU A 156 -14.93 7.54 1.95
CA LEU A 156 -15.30 7.27 3.36
C LEU A 156 -15.09 5.79 3.73
N THR A 157 -15.18 4.89 2.75
CA THR A 157 -14.84 3.47 2.89
C THR A 157 -13.39 3.25 3.35
N TYR A 158 -12.46 4.15 3.05
CA TYR A 158 -11.05 4.03 3.50
C TYR A 158 -10.84 4.26 4.98
N VAL A 159 -11.68 5.11 5.57
CA VAL A 159 -11.47 5.57 6.94
C VAL A 159 -11.57 4.38 7.89
N LYS A 160 -12.49 3.44 7.63
CA LYS A 160 -12.70 2.26 8.47
C LYS A 160 -11.46 1.32 8.49
N PRO A 161 -10.95 0.76 7.37
CA PRO A 161 -9.73 -0.04 7.37
C PRO A 161 -8.53 0.73 7.92
N LEU A 162 -8.43 2.03 7.64
CA LEU A 162 -7.31 2.85 8.10
C LEU A 162 -7.35 3.05 9.63
N MET A 163 -8.51 3.30 10.21
CA MET A 163 -8.68 3.36 11.66
C MET A 163 -8.35 2.01 12.31
N MET A 164 -8.84 0.90 11.76
CA MET A 164 -8.54 -0.44 12.28
C MET A 164 -7.06 -0.78 12.16
N SER A 165 -6.42 -0.37 11.07
CA SER A 165 -4.97 -0.49 10.89
C SER A 165 -4.19 0.28 11.95
N LEU A 166 -4.66 1.48 12.30
CA LEU A 166 -4.02 2.33 13.28
C LEU A 166 -4.19 1.76 14.70
N ILE A 167 -5.38 1.24 15.03
CA ILE A 167 -5.64 0.58 16.31
C ILE A 167 -4.73 -0.64 16.48
N LEU A 168 -4.63 -1.49 15.44
CA LEU A 168 -3.73 -2.63 15.45
C LEU A 168 -2.28 -2.22 15.59
N PHE A 169 -1.85 -1.20 14.86
CA PHE A 169 -0.50 -0.66 14.98
C PHE A 169 -0.19 -0.19 16.40
N ILE A 170 -1.06 0.63 16.99
CA ILE A 170 -0.88 1.16 18.35
C ILE A 170 -0.87 0.02 19.38
N GLY A 171 -1.81 -0.92 19.27
CA GLY A 171 -1.89 -2.08 20.16
C GLY A 171 -0.62 -2.92 20.09
N PHE A 172 -0.18 -3.29 18.89
CA PHE A 172 1.05 -4.06 18.70
C PHE A 172 2.28 -3.31 19.16
N TYR A 173 2.43 -2.05 18.77
CA TYR A 173 3.56 -1.24 19.17
C TYR A 173 3.66 -1.13 20.70
N THR A 174 2.53 -0.98 21.39
CA THR A 174 2.50 -0.89 22.86
C THR A 174 2.90 -2.20 23.53
N VAL A 175 2.37 -3.33 23.05
CA VAL A 175 2.66 -4.67 23.60
C VAL A 175 4.11 -5.06 23.35
N PHE A 176 4.59 -4.92 22.11
CA PHE A 176 5.90 -5.42 21.70
C PHE A 176 7.05 -4.44 21.95
N ARG A 177 6.79 -3.19 22.36
CA ARG A 177 7.87 -2.24 22.72
C ARG A 177 8.76 -2.75 23.86
N HIS A 178 8.24 -3.60 24.74
CA HIS A 178 8.96 -4.09 25.92
C HIS A 178 9.29 -5.58 25.85
N VAL A 179 8.90 -6.28 24.77
CA VAL A 179 9.10 -7.71 24.61
C VAL A 179 10.21 -7.95 23.60
N THR A 180 11.28 -8.62 24.01
CA THR A 180 12.30 -9.10 23.07
C THR A 180 11.78 -10.34 22.37
N VAL A 181 11.71 -10.30 21.04
CA VAL A 181 11.21 -11.39 20.21
C VAL A 181 12.38 -12.05 19.50
N SER A 182 12.45 -13.38 19.56
CA SER A 182 13.42 -14.13 18.76
C SER A 182 13.05 -14.05 17.28
N TYR A 183 14.04 -13.80 16.42
CA TYR A 183 13.85 -13.65 14.98
C TYR A 183 13.24 -14.90 14.31
N TRP A 184 13.39 -16.10 14.90
CA TRP A 184 12.74 -17.34 14.44
C TRP A 184 11.22 -17.31 14.55
N VAL A 185 10.65 -16.48 15.43
CA VAL A 185 9.20 -16.41 15.68
C VAL A 185 8.51 -15.44 14.70
N LEU A 186 9.27 -14.67 13.92
CA LEU A 186 8.72 -13.68 12.98
C LEU A 186 7.71 -14.24 11.97
N PRO A 187 7.92 -15.42 11.33
CA PRO A 187 6.93 -15.97 10.41
C PRO A 187 5.60 -16.31 11.10
N LEU A 188 5.65 -16.84 12.33
CA LEU A 188 4.47 -17.15 13.13
C LEU A 188 3.73 -15.87 13.53
N LEU A 189 4.45 -14.83 13.94
CA LEU A 189 3.87 -13.52 14.22
C LEU A 189 3.23 -12.89 12.98
N PHE A 190 3.86 -13.01 11.81
CA PHE A 190 3.28 -12.52 10.56
C PHE A 190 1.97 -13.25 10.22
N LEU A 191 1.91 -14.58 10.37
CA LEU A 191 0.68 -15.35 10.17
C LEU A 191 -0.40 -14.96 11.17
N PHE A 192 -0.06 -14.92 12.47
CA PHE A 192 -0.97 -14.49 13.52
C PHE A 192 -1.52 -13.09 13.27
N PHE A 193 -0.65 -12.14 12.91
CA PHE A 193 -1.05 -10.77 12.60
C PHE A 193 -1.96 -10.71 11.37
N SER A 194 -1.63 -11.45 10.32
CA SER A 194 -2.45 -11.51 9.10
C SER A 194 -3.84 -12.06 9.38
N ILE A 195 -3.93 -13.12 10.19
CA ILE A 195 -5.22 -13.71 10.61
C ILE A 195 -6.00 -12.71 11.46
N LEU A 196 -5.38 -12.10 12.46
CA LEU A 196 -6.03 -11.11 13.33
C LEU A 196 -6.54 -9.91 12.54
N TYR A 197 -5.75 -9.41 11.59
CA TYR A 197 -6.14 -8.32 10.69
C TYR A 197 -7.36 -8.69 9.85
N ILE A 198 -7.35 -9.89 9.27
CA ILE A 198 -8.49 -10.41 8.49
C ILE A 198 -9.74 -10.52 9.37
N LEU A 199 -9.62 -11.06 10.59
CA LEU A 199 -10.74 -11.15 11.54
C LEU A 199 -11.32 -9.78 11.89
N ILE A 200 -10.47 -8.78 12.11
CA ILE A 200 -10.91 -7.40 12.39
C ILE A 200 -11.62 -6.81 11.18
N LEU A 201 -11.12 -7.03 9.95
CA LEU A 201 -11.80 -6.58 8.74
C LEU A 201 -13.20 -7.20 8.59
N PHE A 202 -13.35 -8.49 8.92
CA PHE A 202 -14.66 -9.16 8.95
C PHE A 202 -15.57 -8.60 10.05
N ALA A 203 -15.06 -8.46 11.28
CA ALA A 203 -15.85 -7.96 12.40
C ALA A 203 -16.33 -6.52 12.20
N THR A 204 -15.54 -5.68 11.54
CA THR A 204 -15.84 -4.26 11.33
C THR A 204 -16.74 -3.98 10.12
N ARG A 205 -17.23 -5.05 9.45
CA ARG A 205 -18.03 -4.95 8.22
C ARG A 205 -17.42 -3.97 7.23
N SER A 206 -16.10 -4.05 7.08
CA SER A 206 -15.37 -3.14 6.22
C SER A 206 -15.54 -3.47 4.74
N PHE A 207 -16.29 -4.52 4.42
CA PHE A 207 -16.59 -4.97 3.06
C PHE A 207 -17.80 -4.22 2.50
N ASP A 208 -17.64 -3.63 1.32
CA ASP A 208 -18.73 -3.00 0.57
C ASP A 208 -19.29 -3.97 -0.48
N ARG A 209 -20.51 -3.70 -0.96
CA ARG A 209 -21.13 -4.50 -2.05
C ARG A 209 -20.24 -4.56 -3.30
N GLU A 210 -19.42 -3.54 -3.49
CA GLU A 210 -18.50 -3.43 -4.61
C GLU A 210 -17.32 -4.41 -4.49
N ASP A 211 -16.93 -4.80 -3.26
CA ASP A 211 -15.90 -5.82 -2.99
C ASP A 211 -16.36 -7.22 -3.46
N ILE A 212 -17.66 -7.52 -3.34
CA ILE A 212 -18.26 -8.76 -3.84
C ILE A 212 -18.29 -8.78 -5.37
N MET A 213 -18.60 -7.64 -6.01
CA MET A 213 -18.58 -7.54 -7.47
C MET A 213 -17.18 -7.76 -8.06
N LEU A 214 -16.14 -7.34 -7.34
CA LEU A 214 -14.76 -7.61 -7.71
C LEU A 214 -14.40 -9.09 -7.65
N ILE A 215 -14.80 -9.80 -6.59
CA ILE A 215 -14.60 -11.25 -6.49
C ILE A 215 -15.36 -11.96 -7.60
N ALA A 216 -16.61 -11.59 -7.86
CA ALA A 216 -17.39 -12.17 -8.97
C ALA A 216 -16.73 -11.93 -10.35
N THR A 217 -16.08 -10.77 -10.53
CA THR A 217 -15.32 -10.46 -11.75
C THR A 217 -14.04 -11.29 -11.85
N LEU A 218 -13.37 -11.54 -10.73
CA LEU A 218 -12.21 -12.42 -10.64
C LEU A 218 -12.59 -13.88 -10.92
N GLU A 219 -13.66 -14.40 -10.30
CA GLU A 219 -14.17 -15.76 -10.54
C GLU A 219 -14.44 -16.00 -12.03
N LYS A 220 -15.05 -15.02 -12.72
CA LYS A 220 -15.28 -15.09 -14.17
C LYS A 220 -14.00 -15.11 -15.01
N ARG A 221 -12.91 -14.49 -14.54
CA ARG A 221 -11.62 -14.44 -15.27
C ARG A 221 -10.70 -15.62 -14.96
N THR A 222 -10.73 -16.14 -13.74
CA THR A 222 -9.83 -17.22 -13.30
C THR A 222 -10.45 -18.60 -13.37
N GLY A 223 -11.79 -18.70 -13.49
CA GLY A 223 -12.52 -19.97 -13.46
C GLY A 223 -12.58 -20.63 -12.07
N LEU A 224 -12.05 -19.97 -11.03
CA LEU A 224 -12.10 -20.45 -9.66
C LEU A 224 -13.43 -20.03 -9.02
N HIS A 225 -14.11 -20.94 -8.33
CA HIS A 225 -15.36 -20.67 -7.63
C HIS A 225 -15.11 -20.41 -6.13
N PHE A 226 -15.16 -19.14 -5.71
CA PHE A 226 -15.03 -18.71 -4.32
C PHE A 226 -16.40 -18.49 -3.65
N GLY A 227 -17.38 -19.36 -3.95
CA GLY A 227 -18.76 -19.23 -3.43
C GLY A 227 -18.88 -19.30 -1.90
N TRP A 228 -17.88 -19.85 -1.21
CA TRP A 228 -17.80 -19.79 0.26
C TRP A 228 -17.42 -18.39 0.75
N LEU A 229 -16.45 -17.74 0.09
CA LEU A 229 -15.96 -16.40 0.41
C LEU A 229 -17.05 -15.37 0.15
N ARG A 230 -17.79 -15.52 -0.95
CA ARG A 230 -18.93 -14.67 -1.27
C ARG A 230 -20.04 -14.75 -0.23
N ARG A 231 -20.48 -15.97 0.13
CA ARG A 231 -21.50 -16.16 1.18
C ARG A 231 -21.05 -15.64 2.55
N LEU A 232 -19.76 -15.76 2.85
CA LEU A 232 -19.18 -15.19 4.06
C LEU A 232 -19.28 -13.66 4.03
N MET A 233 -18.85 -13.01 2.95
CA MET A 233 -18.92 -11.55 2.80
C MET A 233 -20.36 -11.02 2.78
N GLU A 234 -21.30 -11.75 2.16
CA GLU A 234 -22.73 -11.39 2.15
C GLU A 234 -23.35 -11.39 3.55
N ARG A 235 -22.84 -12.17 4.50
CA ARG A 235 -23.30 -12.17 5.91
C ARG A 235 -22.77 -10.97 6.72
N PHE A 236 -21.68 -10.35 6.28
CA PHE A 236 -21.02 -9.24 6.96
C PHE A 236 -21.22 -7.89 6.25
N LEU A 237 -22.13 -7.83 5.26
CA LEU A 237 -22.75 -6.61 4.76
C LEU A 237 -23.95 -6.26 5.66
#